data_AF-A0A2H3I914-F1
#
_entry.id   AF-A0A2H3I914-F1
#
_cell.length_a   1.000
_cell.length_b   1.000
_cell.length_c   1.000
_cell.angle_alpha   90.00
_cell.angle_beta   90.00
_cell.angle_gamma   90.00
#
_symmetry.space_group_name_H-M   'P 1'
#
loop_
_entity.id
_entity.type
_entity.pdbx_description
1 polymer ?
#
loop_
_entity_poly.entity_id
_entity_poly.type
_entity_poly.pdbx_seq_one_letter_code
_entity_poly.pdbx_strand_id
1 'polypeptide(L)'
;MFSFIRQIWSRITSPQIHARKKLAEQTANTALTALRDGNWQALQQQFLPLLRYFITEKLLENAWRLVESNFGPLEHIGSPTCSVGWITLTASVPVHFKRARLNTVLRLTFSGHLFGIGMSPFTWSPPKYADINSIRSINMSFGNWLSKTGGTLTLPAREASEQKYPCVILLGGSGPADRDSTVGALKPFKDIALGLTTNKIAVCRIDKTGFTYRYWYRLFGFNKQKYTLTQEYGYVLHAIESLKRQPEISADKIFIVGHSLGGLMAAHIAETNDSVAGCILMATPTDSMYRCLIRQVRYLASIGENPGSLGGLVSNLEDFEKQADLADSSELSLSTLAEQLPFGLGPNYWLECRSLNPIKTTKELQKPVLILQGGRDYQVTVDNYNELQSSLQSNAHTAFRLYESLNHCFVSGQGPSRPAEYTDPGNVEYEVIQDISQWVKEGDMATPI
;
A
#
# COMPACT_ATOMS: atom_id res chain seq x y z
N MET A 1 29.19 -28.50 9.58
CA MET A 1 29.03 -27.04 9.70
C MET A 1 27.85 -26.64 10.59
N PHE A 2 26.61 -27.04 10.30
CA PHE A 2 25.43 -26.72 11.13
C PHE A 2 25.47 -27.23 12.60
N SER A 3 26.06 -28.42 12.86
CA SER A 3 26.21 -28.98 14.22
C SER A 3 27.21 -28.19 15.09
N PHE A 4 28.35 -27.79 14.51
CA PHE A 4 29.37 -26.95 15.17
C PHE A 4 28.83 -25.56 15.52
N ILE A 5 27.97 -25.01 14.65
CA ILE A 5 27.33 -23.70 14.85
C ILE A 5 26.27 -23.74 15.97
N ARG A 6 25.50 -24.84 16.09
CA ARG A 6 24.57 -25.06 17.21
C ARG A 6 25.30 -25.11 18.56
N GLN A 7 26.51 -25.70 18.58
CA GLN A 7 27.37 -25.82 19.77
C GLN A 7 27.99 -24.48 20.22
N ILE A 8 28.14 -23.51 19.32
CA ILE A 8 28.61 -22.15 19.64
C ILE A 8 27.43 -21.30 20.16
N TRP A 9 26.25 -21.44 19.57
CA TRP A 9 25.04 -20.74 20.04
C TRP A 9 24.56 -21.23 21.42
N SER A 10 24.73 -22.51 21.75
CA SER A 10 24.46 -23.02 23.11
C SER A 10 25.43 -22.50 24.18
N ARG A 11 26.49 -21.78 23.78
CA ARG A 11 27.49 -21.16 24.68
C ARG A 11 27.30 -19.65 24.84
N ILE A 12 26.43 -19.00 24.06
CA ILE A 12 26.11 -17.58 24.26
C ILE A 12 25.02 -17.50 25.32
N THR A 13 25.38 -17.00 26.50
CA THR A 13 24.45 -16.87 27.63
C THR A 13 23.57 -15.63 27.46
N SER A 14 22.35 -15.63 28.03
CA SER A 14 21.47 -14.46 28.02
C SER A 14 22.15 -13.15 28.50
N PRO A 15 23.06 -13.18 29.51
CA PRO A 15 23.88 -12.02 29.87
C PRO A 15 24.78 -11.49 28.75
N GLN A 16 25.39 -12.34 27.93
CA GLN A 16 26.23 -11.91 26.80
C GLN A 16 25.40 -11.27 25.68
N ILE A 17 24.20 -11.77 25.43
CA ILE A 17 23.25 -11.17 24.49
C ILE A 17 22.83 -9.79 24.99
N HIS A 18 22.50 -9.67 26.28
CA HIS A 18 22.11 -8.41 26.89
C HIS A 18 23.23 -7.37 26.83
N ALA A 19 24.46 -7.74 27.20
CA ALA A 19 25.62 -6.86 27.12
C ALA A 19 25.90 -6.36 25.69
N ARG A 20 25.80 -7.25 24.70
CA ARG A 20 25.96 -6.90 23.28
C ARG A 20 24.86 -5.96 22.77
N LYS A 21 23.60 -6.18 23.18
CA LYS A 21 22.51 -5.26 22.85
C LYS A 21 22.75 -3.87 23.45
N LYS A 22 23.17 -3.80 24.72
CA LYS A 22 23.50 -2.54 25.38
C LYS A 22 24.66 -1.80 24.69
N LEU A 23 25.69 -2.52 24.24
CA LEU A 23 26.78 -1.94 23.45
C LEU A 23 26.29 -1.37 22.13
N ALA A 24 25.45 -2.11 21.39
CA ALA A 24 24.86 -1.63 20.14
C ALA A 24 23.99 -0.38 20.37
N GLU A 25 23.26 -0.34 21.49
CA GLU A 25 22.44 0.80 21.92
C GLU A 25 23.30 2.06 22.15
N GLN A 26 24.41 1.90 22.87
CA GLN A 26 25.35 3.00 23.17
C GLN A 26 26.01 3.54 21.90
N THR A 27 26.52 2.66 21.04
CA THR A 27 27.08 3.09 19.74
C THR A 27 26.02 3.79 18.91
N ALA A 28 24.78 3.28 18.90
CA ALA A 28 23.69 3.89 18.14
C ALA A 28 23.38 5.30 18.61
N ASN A 29 23.18 5.50 19.91
CA ASN A 29 22.91 6.82 20.48
C ASN A 29 24.06 7.80 20.19
N THR A 30 25.31 7.34 20.28
CA THR A 30 26.49 8.16 20.00
C THR A 30 26.57 8.56 18.53
N ALA A 31 26.37 7.59 17.62
CA ALA A 31 26.40 7.84 16.17
C ALA A 31 25.28 8.80 15.74
N LEU A 32 24.05 8.60 16.23
CA LEU A 32 22.91 9.44 15.87
C LEU A 32 23.02 10.86 16.45
N THR A 33 23.61 11.00 17.65
CA THR A 33 23.93 12.32 18.22
C THR A 33 24.97 13.04 17.36
N ALA A 34 26.08 12.38 17.02
CA ALA A 34 27.11 12.96 16.16
C ALA A 34 26.56 13.36 14.78
N LEU A 35 25.67 12.54 14.23
CA LEU A 35 25.01 12.78 12.96
C LEU A 35 24.04 13.97 13.02
N ARG A 36 23.21 14.08 14.06
CA ARG A 36 22.30 15.22 14.30
C ARG A 36 23.07 16.53 14.47
N ASP A 37 24.18 16.48 15.20
CA ASP A 37 24.97 17.66 15.55
C ASP A 37 25.97 18.04 14.43
N GLY A 38 25.97 17.31 13.30
CA GLY A 38 26.91 17.54 12.19
C GLY A 38 28.37 17.25 12.53
N ASN A 39 28.63 16.46 13.59
CA ASN A 39 29.96 16.08 14.03
C ASN A 39 30.47 14.85 13.25
N TRP A 40 30.85 15.09 12.00
CA TRP A 40 31.29 14.05 11.07
C TRP A 40 32.54 13.31 11.54
N GLN A 41 33.45 14.00 12.21
CA GLN A 41 34.63 13.40 12.82
C GLN A 41 34.24 12.38 13.89
N ALA A 42 33.37 12.74 14.84
CA ALA A 42 32.90 11.83 15.88
C ALA A 42 32.15 10.63 15.28
N LEU A 43 31.32 10.85 14.24
CA LEU A 43 30.63 9.78 13.54
C LEU A 43 31.61 8.84 12.82
N GLN A 44 32.61 9.38 12.12
CA GLN A 44 33.64 8.59 11.45
C GLN A 44 34.41 7.71 12.43
N GLN A 45 34.73 8.21 13.63
CA GLN A 45 35.44 7.44 14.65
C GLN A 45 34.65 6.23 15.18
N GLN A 46 33.33 6.20 15.01
CA GLN A 46 32.52 5.02 15.36
C GLN A 46 32.70 3.86 14.37
N PHE A 47 33.19 4.12 13.14
CA PHE A 47 33.44 3.07 12.16
C PHE A 47 34.66 2.23 12.51
N LEU A 48 34.71 1.01 11.97
CA LEU A 48 35.90 0.17 11.98
C LEU A 48 37.11 0.96 11.46
N PRO A 49 38.28 0.89 12.12
CA PRO A 49 39.47 1.66 11.74
C PRO A 49 39.81 1.58 10.24
N LEU A 50 39.70 0.38 9.65
CA LEU A 50 39.95 0.16 8.22
C LEU A 50 38.96 0.90 7.30
N LEU A 51 37.71 1.08 7.72
CA LEU A 51 36.69 1.76 6.93
C LEU A 51 36.82 3.28 7.01
N ARG A 52 37.46 3.83 8.07
CA ARG A 52 37.65 5.28 8.23
C ARG A 52 38.43 5.91 7.08
N TYR A 53 39.30 5.14 6.44
CA TYR A 53 40.05 5.58 5.25
C TYR A 53 39.16 5.83 4.02
N PHE A 54 38.06 5.08 3.89
CA PHE A 54 37.14 5.18 2.75
C PHE A 54 35.91 6.05 3.07
N ILE A 55 35.48 6.04 4.33
CA ILE A 55 34.34 6.81 4.82
C ILE A 55 34.87 8.12 5.38
N THR A 56 35.04 9.11 4.50
CA THR A 56 35.51 10.44 4.87
C THR A 56 34.39 11.28 5.50
N GLU A 57 34.75 12.30 6.28
CA GLU A 57 33.79 13.26 6.84
C GLU A 57 32.92 13.89 5.74
N LYS A 58 33.54 14.26 4.61
CA LYS A 58 32.85 14.83 3.45
C LYS A 58 31.85 13.86 2.81
N LEU A 59 32.16 12.56 2.79
CA LEU A 59 31.22 11.55 2.30
C LEU A 59 29.99 11.46 3.20
N LEU A 60 30.20 11.44 4.53
CA LEU A 60 29.12 11.40 5.51
C LEU A 60 28.24 12.65 5.43
N GLU A 61 28.85 13.83 5.34
CA GLU A 61 28.16 15.11 5.17
C GLU A 61 27.30 15.13 3.90
N ASN A 62 27.88 14.77 2.75
CA ASN A 62 27.14 14.77 1.48
C ASN A 62 25.97 13.78 1.48
N ALA A 63 26.19 12.59 2.04
CA ALA A 63 25.14 11.59 2.17
C ALA A 63 24.00 12.09 3.08
N TRP A 64 24.32 12.74 4.19
CA TRP A 64 23.32 13.29 5.10
C TRP A 64 22.55 14.47 4.48
N ARG A 65 23.24 15.38 3.81
CA ARG A 65 22.60 16.49 3.07
C ARG A 65 21.61 15.98 2.02
N LEU A 66 21.92 14.87 1.34
CA LEU A 66 20.99 14.25 0.40
C LEU A 66 19.74 13.71 1.10
N VAL A 67 19.88 13.15 2.31
CA VAL A 67 18.73 12.70 3.11
C VAL A 67 17.86 13.90 3.51
N GLU A 68 18.47 14.97 4.04
CA GLU A 68 17.75 16.18 4.45
C GLU A 68 17.12 16.93 3.26
N SER A 69 17.76 16.93 2.08
CA SER A 69 17.16 17.54 0.88
C SER A 69 15.89 16.83 0.45
N ASN A 70 15.82 15.50 0.64
CA ASN A 70 14.66 14.69 0.30
C ASN A 70 13.57 14.74 1.36
N PHE A 71 13.92 14.68 2.65
CA PHE A 71 12.96 14.50 3.74
C PHE A 71 12.80 15.72 4.66
N GLY A 72 13.59 16.77 4.46
CA GLY A 72 13.64 17.94 5.34
C GLY A 72 14.55 17.73 6.54
N PRO A 73 14.65 18.72 7.45
CA PRO A 73 15.51 18.61 8.63
C PRO A 73 15.05 17.47 9.55
N LEU A 74 16.00 16.88 10.26
CA LEU A 74 15.74 15.90 11.32
C LEU A 74 15.12 16.59 12.54
N GLU A 75 13.95 16.15 12.98
CA GLU A 75 13.19 16.74 14.08
C GLU A 75 13.27 15.91 15.36
N HIS A 76 13.30 14.57 15.25
CA HIS A 76 13.30 13.69 16.41
C HIS A 76 14.08 12.39 16.17
N ILE A 77 14.71 11.87 17.21
CA ILE A 77 15.41 10.57 17.24
C ILE A 77 14.79 9.77 18.38
N GLY A 78 14.16 8.64 18.06
CA GLY A 78 13.59 7.74 19.05
C GLY A 78 14.59 6.70 19.55
N SER A 79 14.09 5.78 20.37
CA SER A 79 14.95 4.78 21.03
C SER A 79 15.39 3.66 20.08
N PRO A 80 16.67 3.28 20.08
CA PRO A 80 17.17 2.16 19.29
C PRO A 80 16.55 0.81 19.69
N THR A 81 16.16 0.00 18.71
CA THR A 81 15.87 -1.43 18.89
C THR A 81 17.05 -2.26 18.40
N CYS A 82 17.62 -3.07 19.29
CA CYS A 82 18.85 -3.83 19.00
C CYS A 82 18.61 -5.34 18.88
N SER A 83 19.19 -5.95 17.84
CA SER A 83 19.20 -7.39 17.62
C SER A 83 20.62 -7.93 17.45
N VAL A 84 20.79 -9.19 17.85
CA VAL A 84 22.06 -9.93 17.71
C VAL A 84 21.88 -10.90 16.56
N GLY A 85 22.53 -10.60 15.44
CA GLY A 85 22.56 -11.48 14.28
C GLY A 85 23.66 -12.53 14.39
N TRP A 86 23.81 -13.30 13.32
CA TRP A 86 24.75 -14.42 13.27
C TRP A 86 26.21 -13.99 13.33
N ILE A 87 26.53 -12.87 12.66
CA ILE A 87 27.89 -12.34 12.54
C ILE A 87 27.99 -10.87 12.96
N THR A 88 26.88 -10.21 13.25
CA THR A 88 26.80 -8.76 13.44
C THR A 88 25.77 -8.39 14.51
N LEU A 89 25.90 -7.19 15.06
CA LEU A 89 24.84 -6.52 15.80
C LEU A 89 24.12 -5.56 14.84
N THR A 90 22.82 -5.39 15.05
CA THR A 90 22.02 -4.42 14.32
C THR A 90 21.30 -3.53 15.33
N ALA A 91 21.44 -2.21 15.18
CA ALA A 91 20.61 -1.25 15.88
C ALA A 91 19.74 -0.52 14.85
N SER A 92 18.42 -0.57 15.03
CA SER A 92 17.46 0.19 14.23
C SER A 92 16.97 1.35 15.06
N VAL A 93 17.22 2.58 14.62
CA VAL A 93 16.84 3.80 15.34
C VAL A 93 15.73 4.52 14.56
N PRO A 94 14.52 4.66 15.11
CA PRO A 94 13.48 5.46 14.48
C PRO A 94 13.90 6.93 14.48
N VAL A 95 13.86 7.56 13.30
CA VAL A 95 14.21 8.97 13.08
C VAL A 95 13.07 9.67 12.35
N HIS A 96 12.69 10.85 12.82
CA HIS A 96 11.61 11.64 12.25
C HIS A 96 12.21 12.89 11.62
N PHE A 97 12.08 13.00 10.32
CA PHE A 97 12.32 14.22 9.56
C PHE A 97 11.00 14.95 9.37
N LYS A 98 11.10 16.24 9.02
CA LYS A 98 9.94 17.08 8.72
C LYS A 98 8.93 16.46 7.74
N ARG A 99 9.38 15.69 6.75
CA ARG A 99 8.52 15.12 5.68
C ARG A 99 8.49 13.59 5.65
N ALA A 100 9.24 12.90 6.50
CA ALA A 100 9.27 11.44 6.50
C ALA A 100 9.75 10.89 7.83
N ARG A 101 9.30 9.68 8.16
CA ARG A 101 9.81 8.91 9.28
C ARG A 101 10.47 7.66 8.74
N LEU A 102 11.69 7.38 9.20
CA LEU A 102 12.55 6.30 8.72
C LEU A 102 13.20 5.59 9.90
N ASN A 103 13.81 4.44 9.65
CA ASN A 103 14.78 3.83 10.55
C ASN A 103 16.19 4.10 10.04
N THR A 104 17.08 4.64 10.88
CA THR A 104 18.52 4.54 10.67
C THR A 104 18.97 3.16 11.15
N VAL A 105 19.41 2.32 10.22
CA VAL A 105 19.90 0.98 10.48
C VAL A 105 21.41 1.01 10.55
N LEU A 106 21.93 0.81 11.76
CA LEU A 106 23.35 0.69 12.06
C LEU A 106 23.75 -0.77 12.11
N ARG A 107 24.76 -1.13 11.34
CA ARG A 107 25.36 -2.47 11.36
C ARG A 107 26.69 -2.42 12.06
N LEU A 108 26.83 -3.23 13.11
CA LEU A 108 28.00 -3.20 14.00
C LEU A 108 28.64 -4.58 14.12
N THR A 109 29.95 -4.58 14.37
CA THR A 109 30.65 -5.77 14.86
C THR A 109 30.21 -6.11 16.29
N PHE A 110 30.52 -7.31 16.77
CA PHE A 110 30.30 -7.65 18.18
C PHE A 110 31.12 -6.81 19.17
N SER A 111 32.14 -6.10 18.69
CA SER A 111 32.90 -5.10 19.47
C SER A 111 32.32 -3.69 19.39
N GLY A 112 31.15 -3.50 18.76
CA GLY A 112 30.43 -2.22 18.75
C GLY A 112 30.92 -1.22 17.69
N HIS A 113 31.79 -1.61 16.75
CA HIS A 113 32.24 -0.71 15.68
C HIS A 113 31.27 -0.75 14.50
N LEU A 114 30.96 0.41 13.93
CA LEU A 114 30.14 0.50 12.72
C LEU A 114 30.89 -0.02 11.50
N PHE A 115 30.17 -0.72 10.63
CA PHE A 115 30.64 -1.02 9.28
C PHE A 115 29.61 -0.68 8.21
N GLY A 116 28.46 -0.13 8.61
CA GLY A 116 27.47 0.39 7.69
C GLY A 116 26.39 1.19 8.42
N ILE A 117 25.95 2.25 7.77
CA ILE A 117 24.77 3.04 8.13
C ILE A 117 23.87 3.03 6.90
N GLY A 118 22.60 2.70 7.10
CA GLY A 118 21.60 2.79 6.05
C GLY A 118 20.33 3.42 6.58
N MET A 119 19.49 3.89 5.67
CA MET A 119 18.12 4.28 5.99
C MET A 119 17.21 3.19 5.46
N SER A 120 16.27 2.73 6.28
CA SER A 120 15.17 1.89 5.81
C SER A 120 13.85 2.57 6.16
N PRO A 121 12.78 2.32 5.39
CA PRO A 121 11.45 2.69 5.83
C PRO A 121 11.13 2.06 7.19
N PHE A 122 10.14 2.62 7.88
CA PHE A 122 9.46 1.86 8.90
C PHE A 122 8.88 0.58 8.29
N THR A 123 9.04 -0.54 8.99
CA THR A 123 8.51 -1.82 8.54
C THR A 123 7.11 -1.99 9.07
N TRP A 124 6.19 -2.33 8.18
CA TRP A 124 4.86 -2.82 8.53
C TRP A 124 4.90 -3.90 9.62
N SER A 125 3.97 -3.83 10.57
CA SER A 125 3.69 -4.88 11.56
C SER A 125 2.27 -5.42 11.38
N PRO A 126 2.03 -6.71 11.65
CA PRO A 126 0.67 -7.26 11.62
C PRO A 126 -0.29 -6.53 12.57
N PRO A 127 -1.56 -6.35 12.17
CA PRO A 127 -2.57 -5.74 13.04
C PRO A 127 -2.85 -6.60 14.26
N LYS A 128 -3.17 -5.95 15.39
CA LYS A 128 -3.47 -6.63 16.67
C LYS A 128 -4.70 -7.54 16.61
N TYR A 129 -5.65 -7.22 15.74
CA TYR A 129 -6.87 -8.01 15.55
C TYR A 129 -6.65 -9.30 14.74
N ALA A 130 -5.47 -9.47 14.12
CA ALA A 130 -5.19 -10.65 13.32
C ALA A 130 -4.60 -11.77 14.19
N ASP A 131 -5.25 -12.93 14.19
CA ASP A 131 -4.66 -14.16 14.71
C ASP A 131 -3.86 -14.85 13.60
N ILE A 132 -2.56 -14.57 13.56
CA ILE A 132 -1.63 -15.10 12.54
C ILE A 132 -1.51 -16.63 12.63
N ASN A 133 -1.80 -17.24 13.79
CA ASN A 133 -1.74 -18.70 13.93
C ASN A 133 -2.99 -19.38 13.36
N SER A 134 -4.08 -18.62 13.19
CA SER A 134 -5.35 -19.10 12.62
C SER A 134 -5.42 -19.03 11.10
N ILE A 135 -4.32 -18.67 10.43
CA ILE A 135 -4.29 -18.43 8.97
C ILE A 135 -3.18 -19.23 8.28
N ARG A 136 -3.38 -19.44 6.98
CA ARG A 136 -2.37 -19.97 6.05
C ARG A 136 -2.46 -19.23 4.72
N SER A 137 -1.41 -19.32 3.91
CA SER A 137 -1.36 -18.67 2.61
C SER A 137 -0.91 -19.64 1.53
N ILE A 138 -1.52 -19.53 0.35
CA ILE A 138 -1.18 -20.28 -0.86
C ILE A 138 -0.72 -19.26 -1.90
N ASN A 139 0.44 -19.49 -2.51
CA ASN A 139 0.88 -18.70 -3.66
C ASN A 139 0.06 -19.12 -4.88
N MET A 140 -0.49 -18.13 -5.57
CA MET A 140 -1.25 -18.30 -6.80
C MET A 140 -0.61 -17.52 -7.94
N SER A 141 -1.07 -17.79 -9.16
CA SER A 141 -0.71 -16.99 -10.33
C SER A 141 -1.93 -16.84 -11.23
N PHE A 142 -2.10 -15.66 -11.80
CA PHE A 142 -3.27 -15.28 -12.58
C PHE A 142 -2.85 -14.66 -13.90
N GLY A 143 -3.75 -14.65 -14.89
CA GLY A 143 -3.45 -14.17 -16.23
C GLY A 143 -2.91 -15.27 -17.16
N ASN A 144 -2.78 -14.91 -18.44
CA ASN A 144 -2.25 -15.79 -19.47
C ASN A 144 -0.70 -15.74 -19.49
N TRP A 145 -0.07 -16.46 -20.42
CA TRP A 145 1.39 -16.53 -20.48
C TRP A 145 2.10 -15.18 -20.70
N LEU A 146 1.44 -14.20 -21.33
CA LEU A 146 1.99 -12.86 -21.62
C LEU A 146 1.79 -11.87 -20.47
N SER A 147 0.79 -12.08 -19.62
CA SER A 147 0.40 -11.16 -18.55
C SER A 147 0.33 -11.83 -17.18
N LYS A 148 1.06 -12.93 -16.99
CA LYS A 148 1.02 -13.73 -15.77
C LYS A 148 1.53 -12.92 -14.57
N THR A 149 0.70 -12.82 -13.55
CA THR A 149 1.00 -12.11 -12.31
C THR A 149 0.95 -13.07 -11.12
N GLY A 150 1.72 -12.75 -10.09
CA GLY A 150 1.68 -13.48 -8.83
C GLY A 150 0.54 -13.01 -7.94
N GLY A 151 0.03 -13.89 -7.09
CA GLY A 151 -0.92 -13.53 -6.05
C GLY A 151 -0.84 -14.46 -4.85
N THR A 152 -1.60 -14.13 -3.82
CA THR A 152 -1.70 -14.89 -2.58
C THR A 152 -3.17 -15.10 -2.25
N LEU A 153 -3.56 -16.35 -2.05
CA LEU A 153 -4.82 -16.71 -1.41
C LEU A 153 -4.55 -16.96 0.07
N THR A 154 -5.08 -16.11 0.94
CA THR A 154 -5.02 -16.24 2.38
C THR A 154 -6.31 -16.93 2.86
N LEU A 155 -6.15 -18.00 3.63
CA LEU A 155 -7.21 -18.91 4.05
C LEU A 155 -7.14 -19.12 5.56
N PRO A 156 -8.27 -19.44 6.22
CA PRO A 156 -8.22 -19.96 7.57
C PRO A 156 -7.34 -21.21 7.63
N ALA A 157 -6.70 -21.42 8.79
CA ALA A 157 -5.97 -22.64 9.10
C ALA A 157 -6.88 -23.85 8.85
N ARG A 158 -6.29 -24.97 8.44
CA ARG A 158 -7.08 -26.17 8.15
C ARG A 158 -7.73 -26.68 9.44
N GLU A 159 -9.04 -26.64 9.48
CA GLU A 159 -9.84 -27.31 10.49
C GLU A 159 -10.16 -28.73 10.03
N ALA A 160 -10.61 -29.60 10.94
CA ALA A 160 -10.96 -30.98 10.62
C ALA A 160 -12.19 -31.10 9.70
N SER A 161 -13.00 -30.04 9.59
CA SER A 161 -14.19 -29.98 8.75
C SER A 161 -13.90 -29.52 7.32
N GLU A 162 -14.65 -30.04 6.34
CA GLU A 162 -14.65 -29.61 4.93
C GLU A 162 -15.35 -28.24 4.72
N GLN A 163 -15.13 -27.29 5.62
CA GLN A 163 -15.80 -25.99 5.55
C GLN A 163 -15.30 -25.18 4.36
N LYS A 164 -16.24 -24.69 3.55
CA LYS A 164 -15.98 -23.72 2.48
C LYS A 164 -16.18 -22.30 3.00
N TYR A 165 -15.34 -21.39 2.55
CA TYR A 165 -15.34 -19.99 2.98
C TYR A 165 -15.81 -19.07 1.85
N PRO A 166 -16.55 -17.98 2.14
CA PRO A 166 -16.68 -16.88 1.20
C PRO A 166 -15.29 -16.32 0.89
N CYS A 167 -15.10 -15.78 -0.32
CA CYS A 167 -13.82 -15.27 -0.78
C CYS A 167 -13.94 -13.83 -1.26
N VAL A 168 -12.98 -12.99 -0.88
CA VAL A 168 -12.87 -11.60 -1.30
C VAL A 168 -11.63 -11.44 -2.19
N ILE A 169 -11.79 -10.86 -3.38
CA ILE A 169 -10.69 -10.46 -4.25
C ILE A 169 -10.41 -8.97 -4.05
N LEU A 170 -9.17 -8.58 -3.72
CA LEU A 170 -8.79 -7.18 -3.52
C LEU A 170 -8.19 -6.57 -4.80
N LEU A 171 -8.79 -5.48 -5.30
CA LEU A 171 -8.36 -4.75 -6.49
C LEU A 171 -7.71 -3.42 -6.13
N GLY A 172 -6.41 -3.30 -6.37
CA GLY A 172 -5.64 -2.10 -6.03
C GLY A 172 -6.02 -0.91 -6.90
N GLY A 173 -5.82 0.29 -6.36
CA GLY A 173 -6.07 1.56 -7.05
C GLY A 173 -5.14 1.85 -8.21
N SER A 174 -5.04 3.12 -8.58
CA SER A 174 -4.32 3.57 -9.78
C SER A 174 -2.84 3.18 -9.80
N GLY A 175 -2.35 2.77 -10.96
CA GLY A 175 -0.93 2.55 -11.22
C GLY A 175 -0.38 1.20 -10.75
N PRO A 176 0.94 1.00 -10.86
CA PRO A 176 1.60 -0.24 -10.46
C PRO A 176 1.54 -0.46 -8.95
N ALA A 177 0.77 -1.45 -8.50
CA ALA A 177 0.68 -1.85 -7.09
C ALA A 177 0.99 -3.33 -6.89
N ASP A 178 1.65 -3.65 -5.76
CA ASP A 178 1.83 -5.03 -5.31
C ASP A 178 0.53 -5.56 -4.68
N ARG A 179 0.47 -6.88 -4.47
CA ARG A 179 -0.70 -7.54 -3.86
C ARG A 179 -1.05 -7.03 -2.45
N ASP A 180 -0.10 -6.40 -1.76
CA ASP A 180 -0.28 -5.86 -0.41
C ASP A 180 -0.79 -4.40 -0.44
N SER A 181 -0.88 -3.78 -1.63
CA SER A 181 -1.13 -2.35 -1.83
C SER A 181 -0.16 -1.49 -1.03
N THR A 182 1.13 -1.84 -1.09
CA THR A 182 2.19 -1.23 -0.27
C THR A 182 2.35 0.24 -0.63
N VAL A 183 2.13 1.12 0.35
CA VAL A 183 2.38 2.56 0.26
C VAL A 183 3.15 2.99 1.51
N GLY A 184 4.41 3.40 1.34
CA GLY A 184 5.29 3.70 2.47
C GLY A 184 5.45 2.49 3.40
N ALA A 185 5.06 2.66 4.66
CA ALA A 185 5.06 1.62 5.71
C ALA A 185 3.72 0.87 5.82
N LEU A 186 2.70 1.29 5.07
CA LEU A 186 1.36 0.68 5.10
C LEU A 186 1.24 -0.48 4.11
N LYS A 187 0.42 -1.47 4.47
CA LYS A 187 0.04 -2.61 3.62
C LYS A 187 -1.45 -2.92 3.77
N PRO A 188 -2.35 -1.99 3.39
CA PRO A 188 -3.78 -2.07 3.71
C PRO A 188 -4.44 -3.35 3.19
N PHE A 189 -4.03 -3.87 2.03
CA PHE A 189 -4.61 -5.13 1.53
C PHE A 189 -4.14 -6.33 2.35
N LYS A 190 -2.92 -6.30 2.87
CA LYS A 190 -2.45 -7.32 3.80
C LYS A 190 -3.20 -7.24 5.13
N ASP A 191 -3.44 -6.04 5.65
CA ASP A 191 -4.22 -5.84 6.88
C ASP A 191 -5.65 -6.38 6.73
N ILE A 192 -6.30 -6.07 5.61
CA ILE A 192 -7.63 -6.60 5.25
C ILE A 192 -7.60 -8.11 5.14
N ALA A 193 -6.62 -8.68 4.42
CA ALA A 193 -6.52 -10.13 4.28
C ALA A 193 -6.37 -10.84 5.63
N LEU A 194 -5.51 -10.34 6.52
CA LEU A 194 -5.30 -10.94 7.83
C LEU A 194 -6.55 -10.83 8.72
N GLY A 195 -7.20 -9.67 8.73
CA GLY A 195 -8.42 -9.43 9.51
C GLY A 195 -9.61 -10.27 9.04
N LEU A 196 -9.92 -10.23 7.75
CA LEU A 196 -11.03 -10.99 7.18
C LEU A 196 -10.80 -12.51 7.29
N THR A 197 -9.57 -12.98 7.13
CA THR A 197 -9.26 -14.41 7.28
C THR A 197 -9.40 -14.87 8.73
N THR A 198 -9.02 -14.04 9.70
CA THR A 198 -9.29 -14.29 11.13
C THR A 198 -10.80 -14.46 11.34
N ASN A 199 -11.60 -13.67 10.63
CA ASN A 199 -13.06 -13.76 10.61
C ASN A 199 -13.61 -14.82 9.64
N LYS A 200 -12.84 -15.85 9.24
CA LYS A 200 -13.28 -16.96 8.38
C LYS A 200 -13.75 -16.57 6.97
N ILE A 201 -13.16 -15.52 6.41
CA ILE A 201 -13.36 -15.11 5.01
C ILE A 201 -12.03 -15.24 4.28
N ALA A 202 -11.99 -16.03 3.21
CA ALA A 202 -10.78 -16.15 2.39
C ALA A 202 -10.51 -14.86 1.63
N VAL A 203 -9.23 -14.51 1.43
CA VAL A 203 -8.87 -13.28 0.70
C VAL A 203 -7.82 -13.56 -0.36
N CYS A 204 -8.13 -13.19 -1.60
CA CYS A 204 -7.24 -13.26 -2.74
C CYS A 204 -6.65 -11.88 -3.04
N ARG A 205 -5.32 -11.80 -3.05
CA ARG A 205 -4.54 -10.59 -3.32
C ARG A 205 -3.64 -10.82 -4.51
N ILE A 206 -3.54 -9.85 -5.42
CA ILE A 206 -2.90 -10.05 -6.73
C ILE A 206 -1.97 -8.88 -7.03
N ASP A 207 -0.76 -9.17 -7.50
CA ASP A 207 0.14 -8.15 -8.02
C ASP A 207 -0.43 -7.62 -9.35
N LYS A 208 -0.54 -6.30 -9.52
CA LYS A 208 -1.01 -5.75 -10.80
C LYS A 208 0.01 -6.06 -11.91
N THR A 209 -0.46 -6.25 -13.13
CA THR A 209 0.42 -6.51 -14.29
C THR A 209 1.45 -5.38 -14.46
N GLY A 210 1.03 -4.13 -14.29
CA GLY A 210 1.91 -2.97 -14.25
C GLY A 210 3.04 -3.07 -13.20
N PHE A 211 2.76 -3.68 -12.05
CA PHE A 211 3.75 -3.92 -10.99
C PHE A 211 4.68 -5.08 -11.35
N THR A 212 4.15 -6.22 -11.79
CA THR A 212 4.96 -7.39 -12.15
C THR A 212 5.96 -7.08 -13.27
N TYR A 213 5.51 -6.36 -14.31
CA TYR A 213 6.30 -6.13 -15.52
C TYR A 213 6.97 -4.75 -15.59
N ARG A 214 6.98 -3.96 -14.50
CA ARG A 214 7.47 -2.56 -14.52
C ARG A 214 8.89 -2.39 -15.06
N TYR A 215 9.79 -3.32 -14.73
CA TYR A 215 11.17 -3.25 -15.21
C TYR A 215 11.27 -3.56 -16.70
N TRP A 216 10.47 -4.52 -17.17
CA TRP A 216 10.38 -4.86 -18.58
C TRP A 216 9.78 -3.70 -19.38
N TYR A 217 8.68 -3.09 -18.90
CA TYR A 217 8.09 -1.90 -19.53
C TYR A 217 9.05 -0.71 -19.56
N ARG A 218 9.89 -0.54 -18.53
CA ARG A 218 10.92 0.51 -18.51
C ARG A 218 12.04 0.26 -19.54
N LEU A 219 12.42 -1.00 -19.77
CA LEU A 219 13.53 -1.35 -20.66
C LEU A 219 13.12 -1.46 -22.13
N PHE A 220 11.95 -2.03 -22.40
CA PHE A 220 11.50 -2.39 -23.74
C PHE A 220 10.31 -1.55 -24.22
N GLY A 221 9.84 -0.62 -23.39
CA GLY A 221 8.64 0.15 -23.64
C GLY A 221 7.37 -0.65 -23.38
N PHE A 222 6.26 0.06 -23.47
CA PHE A 222 4.92 -0.48 -23.31
C PHE A 222 4.01 0.29 -24.28
N ASN A 223 3.06 -0.39 -24.94
CA ASN A 223 2.17 0.26 -25.90
C ASN A 223 1.07 1.05 -25.16
N LYS A 224 1.43 2.24 -24.69
CA LYS A 224 0.53 3.17 -23.99
C LYS A 224 -0.65 3.60 -24.85
N GLN A 225 -0.48 3.66 -26.17
CA GLN A 225 -1.54 4.06 -27.11
C GLN A 225 -2.73 3.09 -27.11
N LYS A 226 -2.45 1.78 -26.99
CA LYS A 226 -3.46 0.71 -27.03
C LYS A 226 -3.81 0.14 -25.65
N TYR A 227 -3.22 0.66 -24.58
CA TYR A 227 -3.56 0.20 -23.24
C TYR A 227 -4.98 0.58 -22.88
N THR A 228 -5.65 -0.29 -22.15
CA THR A 228 -6.99 -0.05 -21.66
C THR A 228 -7.04 -0.32 -20.15
N LEU A 229 -8.00 0.28 -19.46
CA LEU A 229 -8.27 0.01 -18.05
C LEU A 229 -8.69 -1.45 -17.84
N THR A 230 -9.48 -2.04 -18.75
CA THR A 230 -9.80 -3.47 -18.69
C THR A 230 -8.55 -4.35 -18.75
N GLN A 231 -7.55 -3.99 -19.55
CA GLN A 231 -6.27 -4.70 -19.58
C GLN A 231 -5.50 -4.57 -18.25
N GLU A 232 -5.62 -3.42 -17.56
CA GLU A 232 -5.02 -3.22 -16.23
C GLU A 232 -5.56 -4.18 -15.17
N TYR A 233 -6.83 -4.58 -15.27
CA TYR A 233 -7.50 -5.49 -14.33
C TYR A 233 -7.83 -6.88 -14.92
N GLY A 234 -7.28 -7.23 -16.09
CA GLY A 234 -7.59 -8.50 -16.77
C GLY A 234 -7.22 -9.77 -15.98
N TYR A 235 -6.38 -9.65 -14.94
CA TYR A 235 -6.06 -10.74 -14.02
C TYR A 235 -7.27 -11.19 -13.17
N VAL A 236 -8.27 -10.33 -12.97
CA VAL A 236 -9.41 -10.58 -12.06
C VAL A 236 -10.30 -11.72 -12.56
N LEU A 237 -10.60 -11.76 -13.86
CA LEU A 237 -11.39 -12.85 -14.46
C LEU A 237 -10.71 -14.21 -14.27
N HIS A 238 -9.39 -14.25 -14.43
CA HIS A 238 -8.59 -15.46 -14.19
C HIS A 238 -8.58 -15.86 -12.71
N ALA A 239 -8.61 -14.88 -11.81
CA ALA A 239 -8.70 -15.12 -10.37
C ALA A 239 -10.05 -15.71 -9.98
N ILE A 240 -11.17 -15.16 -10.46
CA ILE A 240 -12.51 -15.69 -10.24
C ILE A 240 -12.58 -17.16 -10.65
N GLU A 241 -12.15 -17.49 -11.88
CA GLU A 241 -12.18 -18.87 -12.39
C GLU A 241 -11.23 -19.82 -11.65
N SER A 242 -10.10 -19.30 -11.14
CA SER A 242 -9.19 -20.11 -10.32
C SER A 242 -9.75 -20.37 -8.92
N LEU A 243 -10.44 -19.39 -8.34
CA LEU A 243 -11.04 -19.46 -7.01
C LEU A 243 -12.27 -20.36 -6.96
N LYS A 244 -13.11 -20.37 -8.01
CA LYS A 244 -14.24 -21.31 -8.15
C LYS A 244 -13.81 -22.78 -8.11
N ARG A 245 -12.56 -23.06 -8.48
CA ARG A 245 -11.96 -24.41 -8.46
C ARG A 245 -11.21 -24.74 -7.17
N GLN A 246 -11.07 -23.78 -6.24
CA GLN A 246 -10.44 -24.06 -4.95
C GLN A 246 -11.42 -24.79 -4.03
N PRO A 247 -11.09 -25.98 -3.52
CA PRO A 247 -12.01 -26.79 -2.71
C PRO A 247 -12.52 -26.07 -1.46
N GLU A 248 -11.67 -25.26 -0.83
CA GLU A 248 -12.01 -24.51 0.39
C GLU A 248 -12.81 -23.21 0.13
N ILE A 249 -13.13 -22.87 -1.13
CA ILE A 249 -13.86 -21.66 -1.48
C ILE A 249 -15.31 -21.99 -1.88
N SER A 250 -16.25 -21.20 -1.36
CA SER A 250 -17.65 -21.22 -1.78
C SER A 250 -17.77 -20.47 -3.11
N ALA A 251 -17.98 -21.21 -4.21
CA ALA A 251 -17.97 -20.66 -5.56
C ALA A 251 -19.11 -19.65 -5.84
N ASP A 252 -20.18 -19.71 -5.06
CA ASP A 252 -21.35 -18.81 -5.07
C ASP A 252 -21.14 -17.56 -4.18
N LYS A 253 -20.05 -17.50 -3.41
CA LYS A 253 -19.75 -16.41 -2.47
C LYS A 253 -18.38 -15.79 -2.75
N ILE A 254 -18.17 -15.38 -4.00
CA ILE A 254 -16.99 -14.61 -4.43
C ILE A 254 -17.37 -13.14 -4.52
N PHE A 255 -16.70 -12.31 -3.74
CA PHE A 255 -16.90 -10.86 -3.68
C PHE A 255 -15.66 -10.13 -4.18
N ILE A 256 -15.83 -8.89 -4.61
CA ILE A 256 -14.73 -8.03 -5.05
C ILE A 256 -14.70 -6.77 -4.19
N VAL A 257 -13.55 -6.47 -3.62
CA VAL A 257 -13.28 -5.17 -2.97
C VAL A 257 -12.37 -4.38 -3.88
N GLY A 258 -12.83 -3.22 -4.33
CA GLY A 258 -12.02 -2.29 -5.10
C GLY A 258 -11.66 -1.06 -4.29
N HIS A 259 -10.37 -0.71 -4.27
CA HIS A 259 -9.87 0.51 -3.63
C HIS A 259 -9.55 1.58 -4.67
N SER A 260 -9.97 2.82 -4.46
CA SER A 260 -9.71 3.93 -5.38
C SER A 260 -10.19 3.58 -6.80
N LEU A 261 -9.33 3.69 -7.83
CA LEU A 261 -9.64 3.25 -9.20
C LEU A 261 -10.11 1.79 -9.29
N GLY A 262 -9.65 0.92 -8.38
CA GLY A 262 -10.10 -0.46 -8.30
C GLY A 262 -11.58 -0.59 -7.96
N GLY A 263 -12.17 0.41 -7.28
CA GLY A 263 -13.59 0.49 -6.97
C GLY A 263 -14.45 0.62 -8.22
N LEU A 264 -14.06 1.49 -9.16
CA LEU A 264 -14.72 1.62 -10.46
C LEU A 264 -14.79 0.26 -11.19
N MET A 265 -13.66 -0.46 -11.20
CA MET A 265 -13.59 -1.78 -11.82
C MET A 265 -14.31 -2.87 -11.03
N ALA A 266 -14.38 -2.77 -9.70
CA ALA A 266 -15.14 -3.71 -8.89
C ALA A 266 -16.64 -3.66 -9.23
N ALA A 267 -17.20 -2.46 -9.39
CA ALA A 267 -18.59 -2.26 -9.84
C ALA A 267 -18.80 -2.84 -11.25
N HIS A 268 -17.93 -2.48 -12.21
CA HIS A 268 -18.04 -2.95 -13.59
C HIS A 268 -17.91 -4.47 -13.74
N ILE A 269 -16.97 -5.09 -13.01
CA ILE A 269 -16.79 -6.56 -13.05
C ILE A 269 -17.98 -7.25 -12.38
N ALA A 270 -18.52 -6.69 -11.29
CA ALA A 270 -19.71 -7.25 -10.65
C ALA A 270 -20.95 -7.18 -11.56
N GLU A 271 -21.10 -6.11 -12.34
CA GLU A 271 -22.16 -5.95 -13.35
C GLU A 271 -22.03 -6.95 -14.50
N THR A 272 -20.82 -7.20 -14.98
CA THR A 272 -20.57 -8.00 -16.19
C THR A 272 -20.24 -9.48 -15.92
N ASN A 273 -20.19 -9.90 -14.66
CA ASN A 273 -19.83 -11.27 -14.29
C ASN A 273 -20.73 -11.86 -13.20
N ASP A 274 -21.59 -12.81 -13.59
CA ASP A 274 -22.54 -13.50 -12.70
C ASP A 274 -21.90 -14.38 -11.62
N SER A 275 -20.60 -14.69 -11.73
CA SER A 275 -19.88 -15.42 -10.68
C SER A 275 -19.50 -14.54 -9.48
N VAL A 276 -19.70 -13.22 -9.57
CA VAL A 276 -19.48 -12.28 -8.47
C VAL A 276 -20.78 -12.09 -7.71
N ALA A 277 -20.76 -12.36 -6.41
CA ALA A 277 -21.91 -12.27 -5.50
C ALA A 277 -22.24 -10.84 -5.04
N GLY A 278 -21.25 -9.95 -5.06
CA GLY A 278 -21.38 -8.54 -4.69
C GLY A 278 -20.03 -7.84 -4.70
N CYS A 279 -20.02 -6.52 -4.52
CA CYS A 279 -18.78 -5.74 -4.47
C CYS A 279 -18.75 -4.70 -3.35
N ILE A 280 -17.53 -4.29 -2.99
CA ILE A 280 -17.26 -3.24 -2.01
C ILE A 280 -16.44 -2.15 -2.69
N LEU A 281 -16.91 -0.92 -2.61
CA LEU A 281 -16.33 0.28 -3.18
C LEU A 281 -15.63 1.06 -2.06
N MET A 282 -14.31 0.93 -1.95
CA MET A 282 -13.51 1.60 -0.92
C MET A 282 -12.82 2.84 -1.49
N ALA A 283 -13.19 4.02 -0.98
CA ALA A 283 -12.64 5.30 -1.44
C ALA A 283 -12.72 5.45 -2.97
N THR A 284 -13.88 5.15 -3.56
CA THR A 284 -14.08 5.11 -5.02
C THR A 284 -14.40 6.50 -5.56
N PRO A 285 -13.63 7.02 -6.54
CA PRO A 285 -13.93 8.32 -7.14
C PRO A 285 -15.18 8.22 -8.03
N THR A 286 -15.98 9.28 -8.04
CA THR A 286 -17.12 9.44 -8.97
C THR A 286 -16.74 10.20 -10.24
N ASP A 287 -15.59 10.87 -10.21
CA ASP A 287 -15.06 11.67 -11.29
C ASP A 287 -13.71 11.14 -11.80
N SER A 288 -13.21 11.73 -12.89
CA SER A 288 -12.02 11.26 -13.57
C SER A 288 -10.77 11.32 -12.67
N MET A 289 -9.93 10.28 -12.74
CA MET A 289 -8.72 10.15 -11.92
C MET A 289 -7.76 11.35 -12.04
N TYR A 290 -7.62 11.96 -13.20
CA TYR A 290 -6.80 13.17 -13.37
C TYR A 290 -7.40 14.39 -12.65
N ARG A 291 -8.74 14.51 -12.56
CA ARG A 291 -9.39 15.57 -11.77
C ARG A 291 -9.21 15.32 -10.27
N CYS A 292 -9.29 14.07 -9.83
CA CYS A 292 -8.91 13.68 -8.47
C CYS A 292 -7.46 14.10 -8.14
N LEU A 293 -6.51 13.84 -9.05
CA LEU A 293 -5.12 14.24 -8.82
C LEU A 293 -4.92 15.76 -8.80
N ILE A 294 -5.61 16.51 -9.65
CA ILE A 294 -5.59 17.98 -9.61
C ILE A 294 -6.10 18.48 -8.25
N ARG A 295 -7.19 17.90 -7.72
CA ARG A 295 -7.66 18.21 -6.36
C ARG A 295 -6.64 17.88 -5.30
N GLN A 296 -5.98 16.72 -5.39
CA GLN A 296 -4.91 16.33 -4.46
C GLN A 296 -3.78 17.34 -4.43
N VAL A 297 -3.27 17.75 -5.59
CA VAL A 297 -2.19 18.75 -5.70
C VAL A 297 -2.60 20.07 -5.05
N ARG A 298 -3.80 20.56 -5.37
CA ARG A 298 -4.34 21.82 -4.82
C ARG A 298 -4.54 21.74 -3.31
N TYR A 299 -5.05 20.62 -2.80
CA TYR A 299 -5.21 20.38 -1.37
C TYR A 299 -3.85 20.38 -0.65
N LEU A 300 -2.85 19.66 -1.17
CA LEU A 300 -1.53 19.63 -0.55
C LEU A 300 -0.90 21.03 -0.50
N ALA A 301 -1.03 21.80 -1.57
CA ALA A 301 -0.58 23.19 -1.59
C ALA A 301 -1.33 24.05 -0.53
N SER A 302 -2.63 23.84 -0.32
CA SER A 302 -3.42 24.63 0.64
C SER A 302 -3.04 24.37 2.10
N ILE A 303 -2.50 23.19 2.42
CA ILE A 303 -1.99 22.84 3.75
C ILE A 303 -0.48 23.05 3.89
N GLY A 304 0.17 23.70 2.90
CA GLY A 304 1.60 24.01 2.93
C GLY A 304 2.52 22.83 2.61
N GLU A 305 1.99 21.73 2.08
CA GLU A 305 2.77 20.60 1.58
C GLU A 305 3.30 20.90 0.16
N ASN A 306 4.50 20.40 -0.14
CA ASN A 306 5.08 20.58 -1.47
C ASN A 306 4.40 19.61 -2.46
N PRO A 307 3.89 20.05 -3.63
CA PRO A 307 3.35 19.18 -4.67
C PRO A 307 4.27 18.02 -5.09
N GLY A 308 5.59 18.22 -5.01
CA GLY A 308 6.60 17.18 -5.25
C GLY A 308 6.53 16.00 -4.28
N SER A 309 5.80 16.12 -3.16
CA SER A 309 5.49 15.00 -2.25
C SER A 309 4.67 13.88 -2.91
N LEU A 310 4.01 14.16 -4.04
CA LEU A 310 3.34 13.16 -4.89
C LEU A 310 4.31 12.43 -5.83
N GLY A 311 5.61 12.40 -5.52
CA GLY A 311 6.60 11.62 -6.27
C GLY A 311 6.88 12.15 -7.69
N GLY A 312 6.62 13.44 -7.94
CA GLY A 312 6.84 14.06 -9.25
C GLY A 312 5.82 13.69 -10.33
N LEU A 313 4.67 13.13 -9.94
CA LEU A 313 3.56 12.82 -10.87
C LEU A 313 3.05 14.05 -11.61
N VAL A 314 3.09 15.21 -10.96
CA VAL A 314 2.72 16.51 -11.53
C VAL A 314 3.90 17.46 -11.31
N SER A 315 4.74 17.62 -12.33
CA SER A 315 5.84 18.58 -12.33
C SER A 315 5.37 20.01 -12.64
N ASN A 316 4.35 20.13 -13.49
CA ASN A 316 3.67 21.38 -13.82
C ASN A 316 2.15 21.15 -13.79
N LEU A 317 1.46 21.83 -12.86
CA LEU A 317 0.01 21.68 -12.69
C LEU A 317 -0.77 22.25 -13.90
N GLU A 318 -0.31 23.36 -14.48
CA GLU A 318 -1.00 23.99 -15.61
C GLU A 318 -0.96 23.09 -16.86
N ASP A 319 0.19 22.47 -17.15
CA ASP A 319 0.30 21.54 -18.26
C ASP A 319 -0.54 20.28 -18.01
N PHE A 320 -0.58 19.79 -16.77
CA PHE A 320 -1.40 18.64 -16.41
C PHE A 320 -2.91 18.96 -16.51
N GLU A 321 -3.32 20.19 -16.19
CA GLU A 321 -4.70 20.67 -16.40
C GLU A 321 -5.06 20.71 -17.89
N LYS A 322 -4.16 21.18 -18.77
CA LYS A 322 -4.38 21.13 -20.23
C LYS A 322 -4.54 19.69 -20.75
N GLN A 323 -3.74 18.75 -20.24
CA GLN A 323 -3.89 17.33 -20.58
C GLN A 323 -5.23 16.78 -20.10
N ALA A 324 -5.66 17.14 -18.88
CA ALA A 324 -6.95 16.75 -18.32
C ALA A 324 -8.11 17.33 -19.13
N ASP A 325 -8.04 18.59 -19.53
CA ASP A 325 -9.05 19.26 -20.36
C ASP A 325 -9.18 18.58 -21.73
N LEU A 326 -8.06 18.21 -22.36
CA LEU A 326 -8.08 17.43 -23.60
C LEU A 326 -8.69 16.03 -23.41
N ALA A 327 -8.44 15.38 -22.28
CA ALA A 327 -9.04 14.07 -21.98
C ALA A 327 -10.57 14.16 -21.77
N ASP A 328 -11.06 15.25 -21.16
CA ASP A 328 -12.48 15.52 -20.97
C ASP A 328 -13.20 15.96 -22.25
N SER A 329 -12.48 16.60 -23.19
CA SER A 329 -13.09 17.21 -24.36
C SER A 329 -13.67 16.20 -25.36
N SER A 330 -14.53 16.69 -26.24
CA SER A 330 -15.00 15.93 -27.41
C SER A 330 -13.92 15.72 -28.47
N GLU A 331 -12.75 16.35 -28.33
CA GLU A 331 -11.61 16.23 -29.25
C GLU A 331 -10.75 15.00 -28.96
N LEU A 332 -10.89 14.39 -27.77
CA LEU A 332 -10.25 13.11 -27.46
C LEU A 332 -10.67 12.06 -28.49
N SER A 333 -9.68 11.51 -29.21
CA SER A 333 -9.89 10.50 -30.23
C SER A 333 -8.78 9.47 -30.22
N LEU A 334 -8.96 8.35 -30.94
CA LEU A 334 -7.97 7.27 -31.00
C LEU A 334 -6.63 7.69 -31.62
N SER A 335 -6.60 8.81 -32.35
CA SER A 335 -5.38 9.40 -32.91
C SER A 335 -4.67 10.39 -31.97
N THR A 336 -5.30 10.81 -30.88
CA THR A 336 -4.65 11.66 -29.87
C THR A 336 -3.43 10.94 -29.30
N LEU A 337 -2.29 11.63 -29.21
CA LEU A 337 -1.05 11.01 -28.74
C LEU A 337 -1.05 10.87 -27.22
N ALA A 338 -0.52 9.76 -26.72
CA ALA A 338 -0.47 9.47 -25.29
C ALA A 338 0.28 10.56 -24.49
N GLU A 339 1.30 11.19 -25.06
CA GLU A 339 2.09 12.27 -24.47
C GLU A 339 1.29 13.57 -24.25
N GLN A 340 0.19 13.74 -24.98
CA GLN A 340 -0.73 14.89 -24.83
C GLN A 340 -1.78 14.65 -23.75
N LEU A 341 -1.81 13.45 -23.15
CA LEU A 341 -2.84 13.00 -22.24
C LEU A 341 -2.26 12.74 -20.85
N PRO A 342 -3.12 12.73 -19.80
CA PRO A 342 -2.66 12.57 -18.44
C PRO A 342 -1.82 11.30 -18.26
N PHE A 343 -0.77 11.41 -17.44
CA PHE A 343 0.15 10.30 -17.10
C PHE A 343 0.90 9.68 -18.31
N GLY A 344 0.80 10.29 -19.49
CA GLY A 344 1.33 9.72 -20.72
C GLY A 344 0.58 8.46 -21.17
N LEU A 345 -0.67 8.23 -20.72
CA LEU A 345 -1.49 7.10 -21.14
C LEU A 345 -2.32 7.47 -22.38
N GLY A 346 -2.47 6.51 -23.29
CA GLY A 346 -3.12 6.73 -24.57
C GLY A 346 -4.64 6.89 -24.50
N PRO A 347 -5.26 7.27 -25.62
CA PRO A 347 -6.69 7.58 -25.70
C PRO A 347 -7.59 6.38 -25.43
N ASN A 348 -7.17 5.16 -25.73
CA ASN A 348 -7.96 3.95 -25.43
C ASN A 348 -8.24 3.82 -23.92
N TYR A 349 -7.26 4.16 -23.09
CA TYR A 349 -7.40 4.12 -21.64
C TYR A 349 -8.43 5.14 -21.16
N TRP A 350 -8.31 6.40 -21.62
CA TRP A 350 -9.18 7.49 -21.16
C TRP A 350 -10.60 7.40 -21.72
N LEU A 351 -10.77 6.96 -22.96
CA LEU A 351 -12.09 6.70 -23.54
C LEU A 351 -12.83 5.59 -22.78
N GLU A 352 -12.11 4.55 -22.35
CA GLU A 352 -12.70 3.50 -21.50
C GLU A 352 -13.01 4.02 -20.09
N CYS A 353 -12.11 4.78 -19.46
CA CYS A 353 -12.42 5.42 -18.18
C CYS A 353 -13.68 6.29 -18.25
N ARG A 354 -13.87 7.04 -19.35
CA ARG A 354 -15.06 7.89 -19.57
C ARG A 354 -16.35 7.10 -19.79
N SER A 355 -16.26 5.87 -20.31
CA SER A 355 -17.45 5.05 -20.53
C SER A 355 -17.94 4.38 -19.25
N LEU A 356 -17.08 4.27 -18.23
CA LEU A 356 -17.41 3.71 -16.93
C LEU A 356 -17.93 4.80 -15.99
N ASN A 357 -19.14 4.62 -15.46
CA ASN A 357 -19.74 5.53 -14.49
C ASN A 357 -20.14 4.72 -13.24
N PRO A 358 -19.46 4.91 -12.10
CA PRO A 358 -19.67 4.08 -10.92
C PRO A 358 -21.07 4.27 -10.32
N ILE A 359 -21.67 5.46 -10.42
CA ILE A 359 -23.04 5.73 -9.96
C ILE A 359 -24.04 4.97 -10.83
N LYS A 360 -23.93 5.10 -12.15
CA LYS A 360 -24.83 4.44 -13.10
C LYS A 360 -24.72 2.92 -12.97
N THR A 361 -23.50 2.38 -13.03
CA THR A 361 -23.25 0.94 -12.90
C THR A 361 -23.79 0.41 -11.57
N THR A 362 -23.55 1.10 -10.46
CA THR A 362 -24.06 0.67 -9.14
C THR A 362 -25.59 0.74 -9.06
N LYS A 363 -26.22 1.72 -9.71
CA LYS A 363 -27.69 1.84 -9.76
C LYS A 363 -28.34 0.69 -10.55
N GLU A 364 -27.70 0.24 -11.62
CA GLU A 364 -28.19 -0.83 -12.49
C GLU A 364 -27.89 -2.24 -11.91
N LEU A 365 -26.87 -2.33 -11.06
CA LEU A 365 -26.43 -3.58 -10.42
C LEU A 365 -27.49 -4.16 -9.48
N GLN A 366 -27.93 -5.39 -9.76
CA GLN A 366 -28.90 -6.14 -8.94
C GLN A 366 -28.24 -6.96 -7.81
N LYS A 367 -26.98 -6.65 -7.50
CA LYS A 367 -26.16 -7.36 -6.51
C LYS A 367 -25.86 -6.41 -5.35
N PRO A 368 -25.68 -6.93 -4.12
CA PRO A 368 -25.29 -6.10 -3.00
C PRO A 368 -24.00 -5.31 -3.27
N VAL A 369 -24.01 -4.05 -2.84
CA VAL A 369 -22.85 -3.15 -2.88
C VAL A 369 -22.64 -2.47 -1.53
N LEU A 370 -21.43 -2.53 -0.98
CA LEU A 370 -21.02 -1.76 0.20
C LEU A 370 -20.09 -0.62 -0.20
N ILE A 371 -20.40 0.60 0.21
CA ILE A 371 -19.62 1.81 -0.10
C ILE A 371 -18.97 2.32 1.18
N LEU A 372 -17.64 2.35 1.19
CA LEU A 372 -16.81 2.69 2.35
C LEU A 372 -15.94 3.91 2.03
N GLN A 373 -15.89 4.88 2.94
CA GLN A 373 -15.10 6.10 2.78
C GLN A 373 -14.37 6.49 4.07
N GLY A 374 -13.12 6.94 3.96
CA GLY A 374 -12.43 7.62 5.06
C GLY A 374 -12.75 9.12 5.07
N GLY A 375 -13.12 9.67 6.22
CA GLY A 375 -13.52 11.08 6.38
C GLY A 375 -12.37 12.08 6.21
N ARG A 376 -11.12 11.64 6.41
CA ARG A 376 -9.90 12.45 6.21
C ARG A 376 -9.26 12.21 4.85
N ASP A 377 -9.89 11.45 3.96
CA ASP A 377 -9.33 11.14 2.66
C ASP A 377 -9.25 12.39 1.75
N TYR A 378 -8.03 12.79 1.42
CA TYR A 378 -7.78 13.90 0.49
C TYR A 378 -7.56 13.44 -0.96
N GLN A 379 -7.40 12.12 -1.18
CA GLN A 379 -7.16 11.54 -2.50
C GLN A 379 -8.45 11.31 -3.27
N VAL A 380 -9.44 10.79 -2.56
CA VAL A 380 -10.83 10.65 -3.00
C VAL A 380 -11.69 11.22 -1.87
N THR A 381 -12.25 12.41 -2.07
CA THR A 381 -12.81 13.19 -0.97
C THR A 381 -14.19 12.67 -0.57
N VAL A 382 -14.66 13.10 0.60
CA VAL A 382 -16.02 12.80 1.08
C VAL A 382 -17.09 13.32 0.10
N ASP A 383 -16.78 14.29 -0.75
CA ASP A 383 -17.69 14.73 -1.82
C ASP A 383 -18.03 13.59 -2.79
N ASN A 384 -17.06 12.73 -3.13
CA ASN A 384 -17.30 11.55 -3.97
C ASN A 384 -18.26 10.57 -3.30
N TYR A 385 -18.08 10.34 -1.99
CA TYR A 385 -18.98 9.52 -1.18
C TYR A 385 -20.39 10.13 -1.09
N ASN A 386 -20.50 11.44 -0.88
CA ASN A 386 -21.78 12.15 -0.81
C ASN A 386 -22.52 12.09 -2.14
N GLU A 387 -21.82 12.17 -3.27
CA GLU A 387 -22.41 12.01 -4.60
C GLU A 387 -22.95 10.59 -4.83
N LEU A 388 -22.18 9.56 -4.44
CA LEU A 388 -22.65 8.17 -4.44
C LEU A 388 -23.88 8.01 -3.54
N GLN A 389 -23.81 8.48 -2.30
CA GLN A 389 -24.87 8.34 -1.31
C GLN A 389 -26.15 9.05 -1.77
N SER A 390 -26.07 10.31 -2.19
CA SER A 390 -27.25 11.05 -2.66
C SER A 390 -27.90 10.41 -3.90
N SER A 391 -27.09 9.82 -4.79
CA SER A 391 -27.56 9.18 -6.02
C SER A 391 -28.12 7.76 -5.84
N LEU A 392 -27.72 7.08 -4.77
CA LEU A 392 -27.96 5.65 -4.56
C LEU A 392 -28.68 5.33 -3.25
N GLN A 393 -28.96 6.29 -2.37
CA GLN A 393 -29.65 6.08 -1.09
C GLN A 393 -30.99 5.33 -1.18
N SER A 394 -31.68 5.39 -2.33
CA SER A 394 -32.93 4.66 -2.56
C SER A 394 -32.72 3.27 -3.16
N ASN A 395 -31.49 2.87 -3.45
CA ASN A 395 -31.15 1.56 -3.97
C ASN A 395 -31.05 0.56 -2.80
N ALA A 396 -32.01 -0.36 -2.76
CA ALA A 396 -32.14 -1.38 -1.71
C ALA A 396 -30.93 -2.34 -1.61
N HIS A 397 -30.05 -2.35 -2.63
CA HIS A 397 -28.85 -3.19 -2.65
C HIS A 397 -27.59 -2.45 -2.16
N THR A 398 -27.69 -1.17 -1.80
CA THR A 398 -26.53 -0.36 -1.41
C THR A 398 -26.49 -0.06 0.08
N ALA A 399 -25.34 -0.27 0.69
CA ALA A 399 -25.04 0.13 2.06
C ALA A 399 -23.87 1.12 2.08
N PHE A 400 -23.86 2.03 3.05
CA PHE A 400 -22.89 3.12 3.14
C PHE A 400 -22.27 3.21 4.53
N ARG A 401 -20.95 3.42 4.60
CA ARG A 401 -20.24 3.74 5.83
C ARG A 401 -19.16 4.79 5.58
N LEU A 402 -19.16 5.83 6.42
CA LEU A 402 -18.15 6.88 6.47
C LEU A 402 -17.43 6.76 7.81
N TYR A 403 -16.10 6.65 7.76
CA TYR A 403 -15.28 6.56 8.96
C TYR A 403 -14.51 7.86 9.15
N GLU A 404 -15.03 8.74 10.01
CA GLU A 404 -14.60 10.14 10.14
C GLU A 404 -13.09 10.31 10.35
N SER A 405 -12.46 9.43 11.14
CA SER A 405 -11.04 9.55 11.49
C SER A 405 -10.06 8.92 10.50
N LEU A 406 -10.54 8.28 9.44
CA LEU A 406 -9.69 7.47 8.56
C LEU A 406 -9.22 8.25 7.32
N ASN A 407 -7.97 8.03 6.93
CA ASN A 407 -7.40 8.53 5.68
C ASN A 407 -7.70 7.60 4.49
N HIS A 408 -7.13 7.90 3.31
CA HIS A 408 -7.30 7.12 2.07
C HIS A 408 -6.98 5.61 2.20
N CYS A 409 -6.08 5.25 3.10
CA CYS A 409 -5.67 3.86 3.35
C CYS A 409 -6.50 3.20 4.46
N PHE A 410 -7.57 3.85 4.92
CA PHE A 410 -8.41 3.40 6.05
C PHE A 410 -7.64 3.25 7.37
N VAL A 411 -6.57 4.03 7.54
CA VAL A 411 -5.78 4.12 8.78
C VAL A 411 -6.23 5.35 9.55
N SER A 412 -6.39 5.22 10.87
CA SER A 412 -6.77 6.35 11.72
C SER A 412 -5.69 7.41 11.77
N GLY A 413 -6.12 8.68 11.87
CA GLY A 413 -5.23 9.79 12.18
C GLY A 413 -6.01 11.02 12.59
N GLN A 414 -5.31 12.15 12.68
CA GLN A 414 -5.84 13.39 13.24
C GLN A 414 -5.48 14.60 12.38
N GLY A 415 -6.36 15.60 12.34
CA GLY A 415 -6.17 16.82 11.54
C GLY A 415 -6.13 16.54 10.02
N PRO A 416 -5.64 17.49 9.21
CA PRO A 416 -5.53 17.32 7.76
C PRO A 416 -4.66 16.11 7.39
N SER A 417 -5.17 15.23 6.52
CA SER A 417 -4.41 14.07 6.04
C SER A 417 -3.30 14.49 5.08
N ARG A 418 -2.16 13.78 5.09
CA ARG A 418 -1.00 14.09 4.25
C ARG A 418 -0.14 12.85 3.93
N PRO A 419 0.69 12.88 2.87
CA PRO A 419 1.52 11.74 2.47
C PRO A 419 2.44 11.19 3.57
N ALA A 420 2.90 12.05 4.49
CA ALA A 420 3.78 11.66 5.59
C ALA A 420 3.15 10.59 6.51
N GLU A 421 1.82 10.54 6.62
CA GLU A 421 1.11 9.52 7.41
C GLU A 421 1.32 8.11 6.85
N TYR A 422 1.60 7.96 5.57
CA TYR A 422 1.86 6.65 4.98
C TYR A 422 3.27 6.13 5.31
N THR A 423 4.14 6.98 5.87
CA THR A 423 5.48 6.57 6.33
C THR A 423 5.48 6.03 7.75
N ASP A 424 4.39 6.24 8.51
CA ASP A 424 4.18 5.60 9.80
C ASP A 424 3.67 4.17 9.63
N PRO A 425 4.15 3.21 10.43
CA PRO A 425 3.42 1.96 10.61
C PRO A 425 2.00 2.26 11.09
N GLY A 426 1.04 1.72 10.36
CA GLY A 426 -0.37 1.74 10.72
C GLY A 426 -1.03 0.55 10.05
N ASN A 427 -2.21 0.20 10.53
CA ASN A 427 -3.04 -0.83 9.94
C ASN A 427 -4.40 -0.25 9.60
N VAL A 428 -5.09 -0.85 8.63
CA VAL A 428 -6.52 -0.60 8.41
C VAL A 428 -7.26 -0.77 9.74
N GLU A 429 -8.14 0.17 10.08
CA GLU A 429 -8.86 0.11 11.36
C GLU A 429 -9.76 -1.12 11.47
N TYR A 430 -9.88 -1.66 12.68
CA TYR A 430 -10.59 -2.92 12.90
C TYR A 430 -12.08 -2.81 12.55
N GLU A 431 -12.69 -1.65 12.78
CA GLU A 431 -14.09 -1.38 12.43
C GLU A 431 -14.37 -1.66 10.94
N VAL A 432 -13.45 -1.27 10.05
CA VAL A 432 -13.54 -1.54 8.61
C VAL A 432 -13.54 -3.04 8.32
N ILE A 433 -12.73 -3.80 9.07
CA ILE A 433 -12.67 -5.27 8.95
C ILE A 433 -13.96 -5.92 9.44
N GLN A 434 -14.54 -5.40 10.53
CA GLN A 434 -15.80 -5.89 11.08
C GLN A 434 -16.94 -5.65 10.10
N ASP A 435 -17.05 -4.44 9.56
CA ASP A 435 -18.08 -4.04 8.61
C ASP A 435 -18.02 -4.86 7.33
N ILE A 436 -16.83 -4.99 6.72
CA ILE A 436 -16.64 -5.86 5.56
C ILE A 436 -16.99 -7.31 5.91
N SER A 437 -16.54 -7.80 7.06
CA SER A 437 -16.80 -9.19 7.45
C SER A 437 -18.27 -9.47 7.66
N GLN A 438 -19.00 -8.54 8.26
CA GLN A 438 -20.43 -8.68 8.51
C GLN A 438 -21.17 -8.71 7.19
N TRP A 439 -20.94 -7.71 6.34
CA TRP A 439 -21.59 -7.58 5.05
C TRP A 439 -21.36 -8.80 4.13
N VAL A 440 -20.13 -9.33 4.07
CA VAL A 440 -19.81 -10.53 3.28
C VAL A 440 -20.54 -11.77 3.78
N LYS A 441 -20.80 -11.89 5.08
CA LYS A 441 -21.44 -13.08 5.68
C LYS A 441 -22.96 -13.01 5.65
N GLU A 442 -23.51 -11.84 5.93
CA GLU A 442 -24.93 -11.64 6.21
C GLU A 442 -25.67 -11.02 5.01
N GLY A 443 -24.95 -10.39 4.07
CA GLY A 443 -25.54 -9.70 2.92
C GLY A 443 -26.15 -8.33 3.26
N ASP A 444 -26.03 -7.89 4.50
CA ASP A 444 -26.47 -6.58 4.98
C ASP A 444 -25.49 -6.06 6.05
N MET A 445 -25.48 -4.75 6.25
CA MET A 445 -24.84 -4.11 7.38
C MET A 445 -25.89 -3.93 8.47
N ALA A 446 -25.75 -4.58 9.64
CA ALA A 446 -26.58 -4.16 10.78
C ALA A 446 -26.44 -2.64 10.96
N THR A 447 -27.56 -1.96 11.15
CA THR A 447 -27.56 -0.54 11.50
C THR A 447 -26.68 -0.39 12.75
N PRO A 448 -25.70 0.54 12.79
CA PRO A 448 -24.85 0.69 13.97
C PRO A 448 -25.77 0.99 15.16
N ILE A 449 -25.56 0.27 16.27
CA ILE A 449 -26.27 0.52 17.54
C ILE A 449 -25.86 1.87 18.12
#